data_AF-A0A1V5VBC2-F1
#
_entry.id   AF-A0A1V5VBC2-F1
#
_cell.length_a   1.000
_cell.length_b   1.000
_cell.length_c   1.000
_cell.angle_alpha   90.00
_cell.angle_beta   90.00
_cell.angle_gamma   90.00
#
_symmetry.space_group_name_H-M   'P 1'
#
loop_
_entity.id
_entity.type
_entity.pdbx_description
1 polymer ?
#
loop_
_entity_poly.entity_id
_entity_poly.type
_entity_poly.pdbx_seq_one_letter_code
_entity_poly.pdbx_strand_id
1 'polypeptide(L)'
;MKKKTGLISLIIPVFLLYFISEACLRCAAVANINPEKVKLDTILNDLPESVRDLVTYRVMYTDLRNNLEKAETEQEKLAALAQLGDYTRDSEEKERIFSRLREKYPSSPEAAYAFVYYFMDEKNPKKIGIPEFHRYLNTFPQLERCNIWAMALNKMVQLKKSDRERLDFMLPLLDMRPEYRDYSVFYTEMVRLASKFGLSNIANKADSLIDDSRLCPSITEVVMEREMKADADKGKKGK
;
A
#
# COMPACT_ATOMS: atom_id res chain seq x y z
N MET A 1 -24.70 -2.01 -64.00
CA MET A 1 -24.59 -2.10 -62.53
C MET A 1 -24.07 -3.44 -61.97
N LYS A 2 -24.05 -4.57 -62.72
CA LYS A 2 -23.62 -5.89 -62.18
C LYS A 2 -22.11 -6.11 -61.95
N LYS A 3 -21.21 -5.31 -62.56
CA LYS A 3 -19.75 -5.48 -62.40
C LYS A 3 -19.19 -4.96 -61.07
N LYS A 4 -19.83 -3.95 -60.45
CA LYS A 4 -19.37 -3.38 -59.17
C LYS A 4 -19.69 -4.28 -57.97
N THR A 5 -20.82 -4.99 -58.02
CA THR A 5 -21.22 -5.95 -56.97
C THR A 5 -20.33 -7.19 -56.91
N GLY A 6 -19.83 -7.69 -58.06
CA GLY A 6 -18.87 -8.79 -58.10
C GLY A 6 -17.49 -8.43 -57.53
N LEU A 7 -17.02 -7.20 -57.79
CA LEU A 7 -15.75 -6.70 -57.24
C LEU A 7 -15.83 -6.53 -55.72
N ILE A 8 -16.93 -5.95 -55.21
CA ILE A 8 -17.16 -5.77 -53.77
C ILE A 8 -17.27 -7.13 -53.06
N SER A 9 -17.93 -8.11 -53.68
CA SER A 9 -18.03 -9.48 -53.16
C SER A 9 -16.69 -10.21 -53.11
N LEU A 10 -15.68 -9.79 -53.86
CA LEU A 10 -14.34 -10.36 -53.84
C LEU A 10 -13.41 -9.62 -52.87
N ILE A 11 -13.56 -8.30 -52.75
CA ILE A 11 -12.74 -7.46 -51.90
C ILE A 11 -13.02 -7.72 -50.41
N ILE A 12 -14.30 -7.86 -50.03
CA ILE A 12 -14.67 -8.04 -48.62
C ILE A 12 -14.07 -9.32 -48.00
N PRO A 13 -14.16 -10.51 -48.63
CA PRO A 13 -13.52 -11.72 -48.11
C PRO A 13 -11.99 -11.62 -48.04
N VAL A 14 -11.36 -10.95 -49.02
CA VAL A 14 -9.90 -10.78 -49.05
C VAL A 14 -9.43 -9.89 -47.89
N PHE A 15 -10.15 -8.80 -47.59
CA PHE A 15 -9.85 -7.98 -46.42
C PHE A 15 -10.11 -8.72 -45.10
N LEU A 16 -11.19 -9.49 -45.00
CA LEU A 16 -11.45 -10.32 -43.82
C LEU A 16 -10.36 -11.37 -43.61
N LEU A 17 -9.92 -12.06 -44.66
CA LEU A 17 -8.81 -13.00 -44.60
C LEU A 17 -7.50 -12.32 -44.23
N TYR A 18 -7.26 -11.10 -44.72
CA TYR A 18 -6.11 -10.30 -44.32
C TYR A 18 -6.14 -9.94 -42.83
N PHE A 19 -7.27 -9.45 -42.31
CA PHE A 19 -7.41 -9.11 -40.89
C PHE A 19 -7.35 -10.34 -39.98
N ILE A 20 -7.91 -11.48 -40.39
CA ILE A 20 -7.81 -12.75 -39.66
C ILE A 20 -6.36 -13.25 -39.68
N SER A 21 -5.67 -13.16 -40.81
CA SER A 21 -4.25 -13.49 -40.92
C SER A 21 -3.39 -12.61 -40.02
N GLU A 22 -3.63 -11.30 -40.01
CA GLU A 22 -2.93 -10.35 -39.14
C GLU A 22 -3.22 -10.62 -37.65
N ALA A 23 -4.49 -10.93 -37.30
CA ALA A 23 -4.87 -11.29 -35.95
C ALA A 23 -4.21 -12.61 -35.50
N CYS A 24 -4.17 -13.63 -36.36
CA CYS A 24 -3.45 -14.87 -36.12
C CYS A 24 -1.94 -14.65 -35.99
N LEU A 25 -1.34 -13.81 -36.85
CA LEU A 25 0.08 -13.44 -36.77
C LEU A 25 0.40 -12.67 -35.50
N ARG A 26 -0.46 -11.74 -35.06
CA ARG A 26 -0.30 -11.03 -33.78
C ARG A 26 -0.46 -11.97 -32.59
N CYS A 27 -1.48 -12.83 -32.59
CA CYS A 27 -1.67 -13.83 -31.54
C CYS A 27 -0.52 -14.84 -31.50
N ALA A 28 -0.02 -15.28 -32.65
CA ALA A 28 1.13 -16.18 -32.74
C ALA A 28 2.43 -15.48 -32.35
N ALA A 29 2.63 -14.21 -32.71
CA ALA A 29 3.77 -13.41 -32.27
C ALA A 29 3.74 -13.21 -30.75
N VAL A 30 2.59 -12.89 -30.17
CA VAL A 30 2.38 -12.76 -28.72
C VAL A 30 2.55 -14.11 -28.01
N ALA A 31 2.09 -15.22 -28.62
CA ALA A 31 2.27 -16.56 -28.07
C ALA A 31 3.72 -17.08 -28.19
N ASN A 32 4.48 -16.63 -29.20
CA ASN A 32 5.91 -16.91 -29.36
C ASN A 32 6.82 -15.99 -28.54
N ILE A 33 6.31 -14.86 -28.03
CA ILE A 33 6.94 -14.16 -26.91
C ILE A 33 6.75 -15.08 -25.72
N ASN A 34 7.72 -15.96 -25.49
CA ASN A 34 7.74 -16.81 -24.32
C ASN A 34 8.01 -15.91 -23.10
N PRO A 35 6.98 -15.58 -22.29
CA PRO A 35 7.13 -14.60 -21.20
C PRO A 35 8.13 -15.07 -20.14
N GLU A 36 8.44 -16.38 -20.12
CA GLU A 36 9.47 -16.96 -19.25
C GLU A 36 10.91 -16.76 -19.77
N LYS A 37 11.12 -16.60 -21.09
CA LYS A 37 12.46 -16.43 -21.69
C LYS A 37 12.95 -14.99 -21.70
N VAL A 38 12.05 -14.02 -21.66
CA VAL A 38 12.38 -12.59 -21.62
C VAL A 38 11.79 -12.04 -20.33
N LYS A 39 12.47 -12.31 -19.21
CA LYS A 39 12.09 -11.69 -17.95
C LYS A 39 12.26 -10.18 -18.12
N LEU A 40 11.21 -9.44 -17.77
CA LEU A 40 11.21 -7.97 -17.79
C LEU A 40 12.48 -7.44 -17.08
N ASP A 41 12.88 -8.12 -16.00
CA ASP A 41 14.10 -7.87 -15.24
C ASP A 41 15.39 -7.91 -16.09
N THR A 42 15.49 -8.83 -17.05
CA THR A 42 16.65 -8.95 -17.93
C THR A 42 16.73 -7.77 -18.89
N ILE A 43 15.60 -7.35 -19.49
CA ILE A 43 15.53 -6.15 -20.33
C ILE A 43 15.82 -4.89 -19.50
N LEU A 44 15.24 -4.80 -18.30
CA LEU A 44 15.39 -3.63 -17.43
C LEU A 44 16.84 -3.44 -16.95
N ASN A 45 17.57 -4.53 -16.71
CA ASN A 45 18.96 -4.48 -16.27
C ASN A 45 19.93 -3.99 -17.35
N ASP A 46 19.60 -4.16 -18.63
CA ASP A 46 20.40 -3.69 -19.76
C ASP A 46 20.16 -2.20 -20.09
N LEU A 47 19.16 -1.57 -19.46
CA LEU A 47 18.84 -0.16 -19.66
C LEU A 47 19.63 0.77 -18.72
N PRO A 48 19.97 1.99 -19.18
CA PRO A 48 20.46 3.05 -18.31
C PRO A 48 19.50 3.30 -17.15
N GLU A 49 20.04 3.62 -15.97
CA GLU A 49 19.28 3.74 -14.72
C GLU A 49 18.06 4.67 -14.84
N SER A 50 18.22 5.82 -15.52
CA SER A 50 17.15 6.79 -15.73
C SER A 50 15.99 6.25 -16.59
N VAL A 51 16.28 5.40 -17.57
CA VAL A 51 15.26 4.77 -18.44
C VAL A 51 14.59 3.62 -17.69
N ARG A 52 15.37 2.83 -16.94
CA ARG A 52 14.87 1.74 -16.10
C ARG A 52 13.90 2.26 -15.05
N ASP A 53 14.26 3.31 -14.33
CA ASP A 53 13.39 3.92 -13.32
C ASP A 53 12.06 4.41 -13.93
N LEU A 54 12.12 5.09 -15.08
CA LEU A 54 10.93 5.55 -15.78
C LEU A 54 10.02 4.40 -16.23
N VAL A 55 10.60 3.34 -16.79
CA VAL A 55 9.85 2.17 -17.25
C VAL A 55 9.24 1.42 -16.07
N THR A 56 10.03 1.14 -15.02
CA THR A 56 9.56 0.50 -13.79
C THR A 56 8.42 1.29 -13.17
N TYR A 57 8.54 2.62 -13.09
CA TYR A 57 7.47 3.49 -12.63
C TYR A 57 6.19 3.31 -13.44
N ARG A 58 6.29 3.38 -14.78
CA ARG A 58 5.12 3.26 -15.66
C ARG A 58 4.44 1.90 -15.55
N VAL A 59 5.21 0.82 -15.54
CA VAL A 59 4.68 -0.54 -15.42
C VAL A 59 3.92 -0.70 -14.11
N MET A 60 4.58 -0.39 -12.99
CA MET A 60 3.96 -0.51 -11.67
C MET A 60 2.75 0.41 -11.50
N TYR A 61 2.81 1.63 -12.02
CA TYR A 61 1.69 2.55 -12.00
C TYR A 61 0.48 2.02 -12.79
N THR A 62 0.71 1.46 -13.98
CA THR A 62 -0.32 0.83 -14.79
C THR A 62 -0.91 -0.39 -14.06
N ASP A 63 -0.08 -1.22 -13.43
CA ASP A 63 -0.54 -2.36 -12.65
C ASP A 63 -1.42 -1.94 -11.47
N LEU A 64 -1.03 -0.91 -10.72
CA LEU A 64 -1.83 -0.37 -9.62
C LEU A 64 -3.17 0.20 -10.10
N ARG A 65 -3.21 0.87 -11.27
CA ARG A 65 -4.48 1.31 -11.88
C ARG A 65 -5.36 0.13 -12.30
N ASN A 66 -4.78 -0.87 -12.94
CA ASN A 66 -5.51 -2.08 -13.32
C ASN A 66 -6.08 -2.81 -12.09
N ASN A 67 -5.34 -2.85 -10.99
CA ASN A 67 -5.81 -3.44 -9.73
C ASN A 67 -6.98 -2.64 -9.14
N LEU A 68 -6.92 -1.31 -9.20
CA LEU A 68 -8.03 -0.45 -8.76
C LEU A 68 -9.30 -0.68 -9.61
N GLU A 69 -9.16 -0.90 -10.92
CA GLU A 69 -10.28 -1.21 -11.81
C GLU A 69 -10.87 -2.60 -11.57
N LYS A 70 -10.03 -3.57 -11.23
CA LYS A 70 -10.44 -4.96 -10.93
C LYS A 70 -11.00 -5.15 -9.53
N ALA A 71 -10.71 -4.25 -8.59
CA ALA A 71 -11.19 -4.35 -7.22
C ALA A 71 -12.73 -4.38 -7.19
N GLU A 72 -13.30 -5.38 -6.53
CA GLU A 72 -14.75 -5.60 -6.53
C GLU A 72 -15.38 -4.95 -5.30
N THR A 73 -14.79 -5.22 -4.14
CA THR A 73 -15.28 -4.74 -2.85
C THR A 73 -14.84 -3.29 -2.58
N GLU A 74 -15.57 -2.60 -1.72
CA GLU A 74 -15.20 -1.24 -1.31
C GLU A 74 -13.84 -1.22 -0.61
N GLN A 75 -13.57 -2.20 0.24
CA GLN A 75 -12.30 -2.30 0.94
C GLN A 75 -11.11 -2.50 -0.02
N GLU A 76 -11.23 -3.41 -0.99
CA GLU A 76 -10.20 -3.59 -2.02
C GLU A 76 -9.98 -2.32 -2.84
N LYS A 77 -11.06 -1.60 -3.18
CA LYS A 77 -10.97 -0.32 -3.90
C LYS A 77 -10.22 0.72 -3.08
N LEU A 78 -10.51 0.84 -1.78
CA LEU A 78 -9.82 1.77 -0.89
C LEU A 78 -8.33 1.42 -0.74
N ALA A 79 -8.02 0.13 -0.59
CA ALA A 79 -6.65 -0.35 -0.48
C ALA A 79 -5.86 -0.07 -1.77
N ALA A 80 -6.42 -0.42 -2.94
CA ALA A 80 -5.81 -0.15 -4.24
C ALA A 80 -5.65 1.36 -4.50
N LEU A 81 -6.65 2.17 -4.10
CA LEU A 81 -6.60 3.62 -4.23
C LEU A 81 -5.50 4.22 -3.35
N ALA A 82 -5.35 3.76 -2.11
CA ALA A 82 -4.31 4.23 -1.19
C ALA A 82 -2.91 3.88 -1.70
N GLN A 83 -2.71 2.66 -2.22
CA GLN A 83 -1.44 2.24 -2.83
C GLN A 83 -1.10 3.07 -4.07
N LEU A 84 -2.07 3.30 -4.96
CA LEU A 84 -1.89 4.16 -6.12
C LEU A 84 -1.48 5.59 -5.72
N GLY A 85 -2.12 6.14 -4.68
CA GLY A 85 -1.79 7.45 -4.13
C GLY A 85 -0.38 7.53 -3.54
N ASP A 86 0.08 6.50 -2.83
CA ASP A 86 1.45 6.46 -2.30
C ASP A 86 2.48 6.38 -3.43
N TYR A 87 2.21 5.56 -4.44
CA TYR A 87 3.14 5.28 -5.55
C TYR A 87 3.24 6.38 -6.61
N THR A 88 2.15 7.12 -6.89
CA THR A 88 2.13 8.11 -7.98
C THR A 88 3.19 9.21 -7.75
N ARG A 89 3.82 9.65 -8.84
CA ARG A 89 4.76 10.79 -8.85
C ARG A 89 4.05 12.11 -9.18
N ASP A 90 2.79 12.05 -9.63
CA ASP A 90 1.98 13.22 -9.91
C ASP A 90 1.42 13.79 -8.59
N SER A 91 1.82 15.03 -8.27
CA SER A 91 1.40 15.71 -7.05
C SER A 91 -0.09 16.05 -7.02
N GLU A 92 -0.68 16.39 -8.17
CA GLU A 92 -2.11 16.71 -8.26
C GLU A 92 -2.96 15.45 -8.11
N GLU A 93 -2.55 14.36 -8.75
CA GLU A 93 -3.20 13.06 -8.55
C GLU A 93 -3.09 12.59 -7.10
N LYS A 94 -1.91 12.72 -6.50
CA LYS A 94 -1.66 12.37 -5.09
C LYS A 94 -2.57 13.14 -4.15
N GLU A 95 -2.61 14.47 -4.27
CA GLU A 95 -3.47 15.33 -3.44
C GLU A 95 -4.95 14.98 -3.64
N ARG A 96 -5.41 14.75 -4.88
CA ARG A 96 -6.79 14.35 -5.17
C ARG A 96 -7.16 13.02 -4.52
N ILE A 97 -6.27 12.04 -4.55
CA ILE A 97 -6.48 10.72 -3.95
C ILE A 97 -6.53 10.83 -2.41
N PHE A 98 -5.53 11.46 -1.81
CA PHE A 98 -5.42 11.53 -0.36
C PHE A 98 -6.45 12.46 0.28
N SER A 99 -6.82 13.58 -0.35
CA SER A 99 -7.94 14.40 0.11
C SER A 99 -9.24 13.59 0.14
N ARG A 100 -9.53 12.83 -0.94
CA ARG A 100 -10.71 11.96 -1.00
C ARG A 100 -10.71 10.90 0.09
N LEU A 101 -9.59 10.21 0.31
CA LEU A 101 -9.48 9.18 1.35
C LEU A 101 -9.72 9.76 2.74
N ARG A 102 -9.08 10.90 3.05
CA ARG A 102 -9.21 11.56 4.35
C ARG A 102 -10.62 12.09 4.61
N GLU A 103 -11.26 12.69 3.61
CA GLU A 103 -12.55 13.37 3.78
C GLU A 103 -13.74 12.40 3.75
N LYS A 104 -13.70 11.38 2.88
CA LYS A 104 -14.83 10.46 2.70
C LYS A 104 -14.70 9.17 3.49
N TYR A 105 -13.49 8.74 3.82
CA TYR A 105 -13.23 7.47 4.47
C TYR A 105 -12.34 7.60 5.72
N PRO A 106 -12.54 8.59 6.61
CA PRO A 106 -11.66 8.80 7.76
C PRO A 106 -11.67 7.66 8.79
N SER A 107 -12.66 6.77 8.74
CA SER A 107 -12.79 5.61 9.65
C SER A 107 -12.26 4.32 9.03
N SER A 108 -11.69 4.37 7.81
CA SER A 108 -11.07 3.21 7.16
C SER A 108 -9.57 3.21 7.44
N PRO A 109 -8.97 2.06 7.79
CA PRO A 109 -7.52 1.96 8.00
C PRO A 109 -6.70 2.38 6.77
N GLU A 110 -7.24 2.17 5.56
CA GLU A 110 -6.61 2.53 4.29
C GLU A 110 -6.43 4.05 4.14
N ALA A 111 -7.23 4.88 4.84
CA ALA A 111 -7.03 6.32 4.89
C ALA A 111 -5.72 6.71 5.60
N ALA A 112 -5.05 5.79 6.30
CA ALA A 112 -3.79 6.04 7.00
C ALA A 112 -2.73 6.64 6.08
N TYR A 113 -2.65 6.21 4.82
CA TYR A 113 -1.73 6.77 3.83
C TYR A 113 -1.95 8.28 3.64
N ALA A 114 -3.20 8.72 3.61
CA ALA A 114 -3.55 10.13 3.51
C ALA A 114 -3.16 10.89 4.78
N PHE A 115 -3.48 10.36 5.96
CA PHE A 115 -3.09 10.99 7.22
C PHE A 115 -1.56 11.08 7.36
N VAL A 116 -0.81 10.04 6.98
CA VAL A 116 0.66 10.08 6.96
C VAL A 116 1.16 11.12 5.95
N TYR A 117 0.57 11.21 4.77
CA TYR A 117 0.93 12.24 3.78
C TYR A 117 0.79 13.66 4.34
N TYR A 118 -0.38 13.99 4.91
CA TYR A 118 -0.63 15.33 5.48
C TYR A 118 0.15 15.58 6.78
N PHE A 119 0.53 14.53 7.51
CA PHE A 119 1.37 14.67 8.71
C PHE A 119 2.82 15.01 8.35
N MET A 120 3.30 14.51 7.22
CA MET A 120 4.71 14.59 6.83
C MET A 120 5.04 15.76 5.90
N ASP A 121 4.09 16.24 5.10
CA ASP A 121 4.30 17.35 4.17
C ASP A 121 4.16 18.71 4.88
N GLU A 122 5.29 19.28 5.30
CA GLU A 122 5.35 20.57 5.99
C GLU A 122 4.84 21.75 5.16
N LYS A 123 4.88 21.62 3.83
CA LYS A 123 4.47 22.67 2.87
C LYS A 123 2.99 22.57 2.51
N ASN A 124 2.33 21.45 2.82
CA ASN A 124 0.92 21.28 2.49
C ASN A 124 0.07 22.21 3.39
N PRO A 125 -0.81 23.05 2.80
CA PRO A 125 -1.67 23.95 3.58
C PRO A 125 -2.67 23.19 4.47
N LYS A 126 -2.94 21.92 4.16
CA LYS A 126 -3.82 21.02 4.91
C LYS A 126 -3.03 20.09 5.85
N LYS A 127 -1.79 20.44 6.19
CA LYS A 127 -0.95 19.64 7.09
C LYS A 127 -1.63 19.40 8.43
N ILE A 128 -1.34 18.25 9.01
CA ILE A 128 -1.86 17.87 10.33
C ILE A 128 -0.71 17.72 11.33
N GLY A 129 -0.99 18.00 12.60
CA GLY A 129 -0.01 17.84 13.68
C GLY A 129 -0.08 16.47 14.35
N ILE A 130 0.90 16.19 15.24
CA ILE A 130 0.93 14.99 16.08
C ILE A 130 -0.42 14.75 16.80
N PRO A 131 -1.06 15.76 17.45
CA PRO A 131 -2.31 15.52 18.16
C PRO A 131 -3.47 15.07 17.26
N GLU A 132 -3.53 15.57 16.03
CA GLU A 132 -4.57 15.22 15.07
C GLU A 132 -4.33 13.82 14.50
N PHE A 133 -3.08 13.49 14.17
CA PHE A 133 -2.72 12.14 13.74
C PHE A 133 -3.04 11.09 14.82
N HIS A 134 -2.74 11.38 16.09
CA HIS A 134 -3.08 10.49 17.20
C HIS A 134 -4.59 10.36 17.42
N ARG A 135 -5.36 11.43 17.18
CA ARG A 135 -6.83 11.36 17.22
C ARG A 135 -7.35 10.38 16.18
N TYR A 136 -6.82 10.42 14.95
CA TYR A 136 -7.14 9.46 13.90
C TYR A 136 -6.77 8.03 14.32
N LEU A 137 -5.53 7.81 14.75
CA LEU A 137 -5.06 6.50 15.21
C LEU A 137 -5.96 5.89 16.29
N ASN A 138 -6.39 6.69 17.27
CA ASN A 138 -7.18 6.22 18.39
C ASN A 138 -8.62 5.79 18.03
N THR A 139 -9.06 5.99 16.79
CA THR A 139 -10.37 5.50 16.31
C THR A 139 -10.39 4.01 16.00
N PHE A 140 -9.23 3.38 15.81
CA PHE A 140 -9.10 1.97 15.44
C PHE A 140 -8.86 1.07 16.65
N PRO A 141 -9.05 -0.25 16.58
CA PRO A 141 -8.52 -1.18 17.58
C PRO A 141 -6.97 -1.24 17.55
N GLN A 142 -6.34 -1.79 18.59
CA GLN A 142 -4.86 -1.88 18.66
C GLN A 142 -4.28 -2.73 17.51
N LEU A 143 -5.03 -3.72 17.03
CA LEU A 143 -4.62 -4.60 15.93
C LEU A 143 -4.26 -3.79 14.67
N GLU A 144 -5.16 -2.90 14.26
CA GLU A 144 -4.98 -2.05 13.08
C GLU A 144 -4.04 -0.86 13.37
N ARG A 145 -4.12 -0.29 14.58
CA ARG A 145 -3.23 0.81 15.00
C ARG A 145 -1.76 0.46 14.87
N CYS A 146 -1.37 -0.78 15.19
CA CYS A 146 0.02 -1.21 15.14
C CYS A 146 0.65 -0.99 13.75
N ASN A 147 -0.06 -1.37 12.69
CA ASN A 147 0.42 -1.19 11.31
C ASN A 147 0.50 0.30 10.92
N ILE A 148 -0.45 1.11 11.38
CA ILE A 148 -0.46 2.56 11.09
C ILE A 148 0.69 3.26 11.82
N TRP A 149 1.00 2.87 13.06
CA TRP A 149 2.19 3.34 13.79
C TRP A 149 3.48 3.01 13.04
N ALA A 150 3.64 1.76 12.61
CA ALA A 150 4.81 1.32 11.84
C ALA A 150 4.95 2.12 10.53
N MET A 151 3.85 2.32 9.81
CA MET A 151 3.81 3.11 8.58
C MET A 151 4.30 4.55 8.82
N ALA A 152 3.76 5.23 9.83
CA ALA A 152 4.14 6.60 10.16
C ALA A 152 5.62 6.69 10.57
N LEU A 153 6.09 5.81 11.45
CA LEU A 153 7.49 5.79 11.90
C LEU A 153 8.47 5.51 10.77
N ASN A 154 8.18 4.53 9.91
CA ASN A 154 9.00 4.24 8.73
C ASN A 154 9.10 5.48 7.82
N LYS A 155 7.99 6.22 7.65
CA LYS A 155 8.00 7.46 6.87
C LYS A 155 8.83 8.56 7.54
N MET A 156 8.76 8.71 8.87
CA MET A 156 9.62 9.64 9.61
C MET A 156 11.11 9.32 9.41
N VAL A 157 11.47 8.04 9.42
CA VAL A 157 12.85 7.58 9.17
C VAL A 157 13.29 7.90 7.74
N GLN A 158 12.45 7.61 6.73
CA GLN A 158 12.75 7.92 5.32
C GLN A 158 12.96 9.43 5.11
N LEU A 159 12.17 10.27 5.79
CA LEU A 159 12.29 11.73 5.75
C LEU A 159 13.38 12.28 6.67
N LYS A 160 14.16 11.42 7.33
CA LYS A 160 15.25 11.77 8.23
C LYS A 160 14.82 12.74 9.34
N LYS A 161 13.59 12.60 9.84
CA LYS A 161 13.11 13.32 11.02
C LYS A 161 14.02 13.01 12.21
N SER A 162 14.22 13.99 13.07
CA SER A 162 15.17 13.86 14.17
C SER A 162 14.76 12.74 15.13
N ASP A 163 15.77 12.16 15.79
CA ASP A 163 15.56 11.18 16.87
C ASP A 163 14.61 11.70 17.96
N ARG A 164 14.65 13.01 18.21
CA ARG A 164 13.77 13.66 19.18
C ARG A 164 12.32 13.71 18.71
N GLU A 165 12.07 14.14 17.48
CA GLU A 165 10.72 14.15 16.89
C GLU A 165 10.11 12.74 16.87
N ARG A 166 10.90 11.73 16.52
CA ARG A 166 10.46 10.33 16.51
C ARG A 166 10.11 9.84 17.92
N LEU A 167 10.89 10.21 18.94
CA LEU A 167 10.58 9.90 20.32
C LEU A 167 9.30 10.60 20.79
N ASP A 168 9.18 11.91 20.54
CA ASP A 168 8.02 12.73 20.93
C ASP A 168 6.73 12.21 20.30
N PHE A 169 6.80 11.75 19.04
CA PHE A 169 5.69 11.09 18.35
C PHE A 169 5.23 9.82 19.07
N MET A 170 6.15 8.98 19.57
CA MET A 170 5.81 7.72 20.23
C MET A 170 5.41 7.86 21.71
N LEU A 171 5.63 9.01 22.36
CA LEU A 171 5.37 9.18 23.80
C LEU A 171 3.99 8.69 24.27
N PRO A 172 2.89 8.90 23.53
CA PRO A 172 1.58 8.43 23.97
C PRO A 172 1.44 6.91 24.07
N LEU A 173 2.32 6.12 23.43
CA LEU A 173 2.33 4.67 23.58
C LEU A 173 2.67 4.23 25.01
N LEU A 174 3.31 5.09 25.81
CA LEU A 174 3.63 4.80 27.21
C LEU A 174 2.41 4.74 28.11
N ASP A 175 1.31 5.38 27.71
CA ASP A 175 0.08 5.45 28.51
C ASP A 175 -0.94 4.39 28.08
N MET A 176 -0.60 3.59 27.08
CA MET A 176 -1.43 2.52 26.55
C MET A 176 -0.88 1.16 26.99
N ARG A 177 -1.75 0.29 27.50
CA ARG A 177 -1.40 -1.12 27.75
C ARG A 177 -1.39 -1.89 26.42
N PRO A 178 -0.28 -2.56 26.06
CA PRO A 178 -0.22 -3.32 24.82
C PRO A 178 -1.16 -4.53 24.87
N GLU A 179 -1.88 -4.77 23.78
CA GLU A 179 -2.68 -5.99 23.57
C GLU A 179 -1.95 -7.06 22.74
N TYR A 180 -0.89 -6.65 22.02
CA TYR A 180 -0.17 -7.51 21.07
C TYR A 180 1.34 -7.40 21.25
N ARG A 181 2.03 -8.52 21.01
CA ARG A 181 3.50 -8.61 21.08
C ARG A 181 4.19 -7.64 20.14
N ASP A 182 3.62 -7.41 18.97
CA ASP A 182 4.19 -6.58 17.92
C ASP A 182 4.48 -5.14 18.35
N TYR A 183 3.80 -4.63 19.39
CA TYR A 183 4.11 -3.33 19.98
C TYR A 183 5.50 -3.24 20.61
N SER A 184 6.13 -4.37 20.94
CA SER A 184 7.48 -4.40 21.55
C SER A 184 8.52 -3.67 20.69
N VAL A 185 8.33 -3.63 19.37
CA VAL A 185 9.26 -2.95 18.44
C VAL A 185 9.28 -1.44 18.68
N PHE A 186 8.13 -0.83 18.98
CA PHE A 186 8.04 0.60 19.27
C PHE A 186 8.69 0.92 20.61
N TYR A 187 8.40 0.14 21.64
CA TYR A 187 8.99 0.33 22.95
C TYR A 187 10.52 0.12 22.94
N THR A 188 11.02 -0.85 22.19
CA THR A 188 12.47 -1.07 22.00
C THR A 188 13.13 0.15 21.37
N GLU A 189 12.52 0.72 20.32
CA GLU A 189 13.03 1.95 19.68
C GLU A 189 12.95 3.15 20.62
N MET A 190 11.89 3.25 21.44
CA MET A 190 11.76 4.29 22.47
C MET A 190 12.87 4.20 23.52
N VAL A 191 13.21 3.00 24.02
CA VAL A 191 14.33 2.80 24.95
C VAL A 191 15.62 3.31 24.33
N ARG A 192 15.91 2.90 23.08
CA ARG A 192 17.12 3.32 22.35
C ARG A 192 17.20 4.84 22.22
N LEU A 193 16.10 5.49 21.82
CA LEU A 193 16.04 6.94 21.64
C LEU A 193 16.09 7.69 22.97
N ALA A 194 15.33 7.27 23.97
CA ALA A 194 15.28 7.91 25.28
C ALA A 194 16.62 7.84 26.01
N SER A 195 17.31 6.69 25.97
CA SER A 195 18.65 6.53 26.54
C SER A 195 19.67 7.45 25.86
N LYS A 196 19.58 7.64 24.54
CA LYS A 196 20.43 8.59 23.81
C LYS A 196 20.28 10.04 24.30
N PHE A 197 19.09 10.42 24.78
CA PHE A 197 18.81 11.76 25.31
C PHE A 197 18.89 11.86 26.85
N GLY A 198 19.29 10.79 27.55
CA GLY A 198 19.36 10.78 29.02
C GLY A 198 17.99 10.81 29.73
N LEU A 199 16.93 10.37 29.05
CA LEU A 199 15.56 10.39 29.58
C LEU A 199 15.23 9.06 30.27
N SER A 200 15.87 8.80 31.40
CA SER A 200 15.79 7.50 32.10
C SER A 200 14.37 7.11 32.53
N ASN A 201 13.51 8.07 32.86
CA ASN A 201 12.11 7.80 33.20
C ASN A 201 11.33 7.22 32.00
N ILE A 202 11.53 7.77 30.81
CA ILE A 202 10.90 7.31 29.57
C ILE A 202 11.49 5.96 29.17
N ALA A 203 12.81 5.80 29.23
CA ALA A 203 13.48 4.54 28.92
C ALA A 203 12.97 3.40 29.82
N ASN A 204 12.95 3.59 31.13
CA ASN A 204 12.50 2.56 32.07
C ASN A 204 11.02 2.19 31.88
N LYS A 205 10.16 3.18 31.60
CA LYS A 205 8.73 2.92 31.35
C LYS A 205 8.50 2.18 30.02
N ALA A 206 9.27 2.52 28.98
CA ALA A 206 9.21 1.78 27.72
C ALA A 206 9.72 0.34 27.91
N ASP A 207 10.80 0.16 28.66
CA ASP A 207 11.39 -1.16 28.93
C ASP A 207 10.42 -2.10 29.64
N SER A 208 9.68 -1.63 30.65
CA SER A 208 8.64 -2.44 31.30
C SER A 208 7.52 -2.86 30.32
N LEU A 209 7.18 -1.99 29.37
CA LEU A 209 6.16 -2.30 28.35
C LEU A 209 6.65 -3.29 27.28
N ILE A 210 7.97 -3.42 27.08
CA ILE A 210 8.54 -4.50 26.26
C ILE A 210 8.21 -5.85 26.88
N ASP A 211 8.42 -5.99 28.19
CA ASP A 211 8.13 -7.26 28.88
C ASP A 211 6.63 -7.54 28.92
N ASP A 212 5.79 -6.54 29.19
CA ASP A 212 4.34 -6.68 29.14
C ASP A 212 3.84 -7.11 27.75
N SER A 213 4.33 -6.48 26.68
CA SER A 213 3.94 -6.83 25.31
C SER A 213 4.40 -8.23 24.92
N ARG A 214 5.55 -8.73 25.40
CA ARG A 214 6.01 -10.09 25.12
C ARG A 214 5.07 -11.18 25.64
N LEU A 215 4.31 -10.89 26.69
CA LEU A 215 3.30 -11.79 27.26
C LEU A 215 2.00 -11.84 26.42
N CYS A 216 1.81 -10.88 25.51
CA CYS A 216 0.66 -10.83 24.61
C CYS A 216 0.83 -11.79 23.42
N PRO A 217 -0.28 -12.20 22.77
CA PRO A 217 -0.21 -12.90 21.49
C PRO A 217 0.35 -12.00 20.40
N SER A 218 0.94 -12.58 19.36
CA SER A 218 1.30 -11.83 18.15
C SER A 218 0.06 -11.54 17.30
N ILE A 219 0.12 -10.45 16.53
CA ILE A 219 -0.92 -10.08 15.57
C ILE A 219 -1.14 -11.21 14.57
N THR A 220 -0.07 -11.79 14.05
CA THR A 220 -0.13 -12.89 13.06
C THR A 220 -0.88 -14.10 13.60
N GLU A 221 -0.59 -14.53 14.83
CA GLU A 221 -1.30 -15.65 15.48
C GLU A 221 -2.80 -15.35 15.59
N VAL A 222 -3.17 -14.15 16.04
CA VAL A 222 -4.58 -13.75 16.22
C VAL A 222 -5.32 -13.67 14.89
N VAL A 223 -4.70 -13.13 13.84
CA VAL A 223 -5.29 -13.04 12.50
C VAL A 223 -5.51 -14.44 11.93
N MET A 224 -4.49 -15.30 11.99
CA MET A 224 -4.58 -16.69 11.51
C MET A 224 -5.69 -17.46 12.22
N GLU A 225 -5.81 -17.34 13.55
CA GLU A 225 -6.90 -17.97 14.28
C GLU A 225 -8.29 -17.47 13.86
N ARG A 226 -8.44 -16.18 13.56
CA ARG A 226 -9.71 -15.59 13.09
C ARG A 226 -10.09 -16.15 11.72
N GLU A 227 -9.12 -16.24 10.81
CA GLU A 227 -9.32 -16.81 9.47
C GLU A 227 -9.72 -18.28 9.55
N MET A 228 -8.97 -19.09 10.32
CA MET A 228 -9.30 -20.51 10.52
C MET A 228 -10.70 -20.72 11.10
N LYS A 229 -11.12 -19.89 12.07
CA LYS A 229 -12.47 -19.93 12.64
C LYS A 229 -13.53 -19.56 11.60
N ALA A 230 -13.30 -18.50 10.82
CA ALA A 230 -14.22 -18.08 9.77
C ALA A 230 -14.42 -19.16 8.71
N ASP A 231 -13.36 -19.88 8.33
CA ASP A 231 -13.44 -20.97 7.36
C ASP A 231 -14.15 -22.20 7.92
N ALA A 232 -13.90 -22.55 9.20
CA ALA A 232 -14.61 -23.63 9.87
C ALA A 232 -16.13 -23.37 9.96
N ASP A 233 -16.54 -22.12 10.18
CA ASP A 233 -17.95 -21.73 10.26
C ASP A 233 -18.63 -21.70 8.88
N LYS A 234 -17.91 -21.31 7.81
CA LYS A 234 -18.40 -21.44 6.43
C LYS A 234 -18.61 -22.90 6.03
N GLY A 235 -17.69 -23.79 6.43
CA GLY A 235 -17.79 -25.23 6.18
C GLY A 235 -18.97 -25.92 6.88
N LYS A 236 -19.46 -25.36 8.01
CA LYS A 236 -20.64 -25.86 8.72
C LYS A 236 -21.98 -25.36 8.16
N LYS A 237 -22.01 -24.20 7.50
CA LYS A 237 -23.24 -23.65 6.89
C LYS A 237 -23.48 -24.13 5.45
N GLY A 238 -22.50 -24.80 4.83
CA GLY A 238 -22.59 -25.37 3.49
C GLY A 238 -22.91 -26.87 3.44
N LYS A 239 -23.29 -27.48 4.58
CA LYS A 239 -23.82 -28.84 4.70
C LYS A 239 -25.25 -28.78 5.21
#